data_AF-A0A7S0B293-F1
#
_entry.id   AF-A0A7S0B293-F1
#
_cell.length_a   1.000
_cell.length_b   1.000
_cell.length_c   1.000
_cell.angle_alpha   90.00
_cell.angle_beta   90.00
_cell.angle_gamma   90.00
#
_symmetry.space_group_name_H-M   'P 1'
#
loop_
_entity.id
_entity.type
_entity.pdbx_description
1 polymer ?
#
loop_
_entity_poly.entity_id
_entity_poly.type
_entity_poly.pdbx_seq_one_letter_code
_entity_poly.pdbx_strand_id
1 'polypeptide(L)'
;GNQVPSQYIGDFDAVDGDGNEVSVSIDAKENTFHYCDMDMQRYRPPVFPAWASNQPEGKEWMDQDQANISWLFGWTSIATVVLVGLIFLNRVVFQYIRFIFFGLYKPSGARSDLGFSDVKEIFAYVPQVRVPGHPMPTLICNVNNIDRELIGWNDPTYGVNAHNVLYDIPELSEKKIFSEIYHWPPEGKQ
;
A
#
# COMPACT_ATOMS: atom_id res chain seq x y z
N GLY A 1 38.19 32.51 -16.63
CA GLY A 1 37.22 33.50 -16.13
C GLY A 1 37.00 34.51 -17.22
N ASN A 2 35.76 34.94 -17.41
CA ASN A 2 35.50 36.13 -18.23
C ASN A 2 36.01 37.36 -17.47
N GLN A 3 36.39 38.41 -18.20
CA GLN A 3 36.74 39.68 -17.57
C GLN A 3 35.49 40.34 -17.00
N VAL A 4 35.65 41.07 -15.88
CA VAL A 4 34.57 41.84 -15.27
C VAL A 4 33.99 42.84 -16.29
N PRO A 5 32.68 42.82 -16.58
CA PRO A 5 32.07 43.82 -17.46
C PRO A 5 32.29 45.22 -16.91
N SER A 6 32.58 46.19 -17.78
CA SER A 6 32.99 47.54 -17.38
C SER A 6 32.00 48.27 -16.45
N GLN A 7 30.72 47.92 -16.53
CA GLN A 7 29.66 48.46 -15.67
C GLN A 7 29.74 48.03 -14.21
N TYR A 8 30.53 46.99 -13.88
CA TYR A 8 30.72 46.49 -12.52
C TYR A 8 32.09 46.83 -11.94
N ILE A 9 32.91 47.63 -12.63
CA ILE A 9 34.23 48.05 -12.15
C ILE A 9 34.05 49.33 -11.33
N GLY A 10 34.51 49.32 -10.08
CA GLY A 10 34.43 50.47 -9.19
C GLY A 10 34.23 50.07 -7.73
N ASP A 11 33.97 51.09 -6.91
CA ASP A 11 33.67 50.95 -5.49
C ASP A 11 32.15 51.05 -5.28
N PHE A 12 31.59 50.05 -4.61
CA PHE A 12 30.16 49.93 -4.34
C PHE A 12 29.92 49.71 -2.85
N ASP A 13 28.86 50.32 -2.32
CA ASP A 13 28.38 50.02 -0.98
C ASP A 13 27.30 48.94 -1.05
N ALA A 14 27.49 47.87 -0.29
CA ALA A 14 26.57 46.75 -0.17
C ALA A 14 26.16 46.57 1.29
N VAL A 15 25.09 45.79 1.52
CA VAL A 15 24.65 45.42 2.86
C VAL A 15 24.76 43.90 2.98
N ASP A 16 25.40 43.41 4.04
CA ASP A 16 25.52 41.99 4.30
C ASP A 16 24.20 41.35 4.81
N GLY A 17 24.21 40.04 5.06
CA GLY A 17 23.04 39.33 5.56
C GLY A 17 22.61 39.72 6.98
N ASP A 18 23.48 40.39 7.74
CA ASP A 18 23.26 40.84 9.11
C ASP A 18 22.86 42.33 9.18
N GLY A 19 22.82 43.03 8.03
CA GLY A 19 22.43 44.42 7.91
C GLY A 19 23.57 45.44 8.04
N ASN A 20 24.84 45.00 8.02
CA ASN A 20 25.98 45.91 8.09
C ASN A 20 26.35 46.42 6.69
N GLU A 21 26.74 47.69 6.60
CA GLU A 21 27.31 48.27 5.38
C GLU A 21 28.73 47.73 5.14
N VAL A 22 28.98 47.25 3.93
CA VAL A 22 30.26 46.72 3.47
C VAL A 22 30.62 47.37 2.14
N SER A 23 31.78 48.00 2.07
CA SER A 23 32.31 48.53 0.81
C SER A 23 33.03 47.44 0.02
N VAL A 24 32.65 47.29 -1.24
CA VAL A 24 33.16 46.28 -2.19
C VAL A 24 33.88 47.01 -3.32
N SER A 25 35.17 46.76 -3.49
CA SER A 25 35.97 47.29 -4.60
C SER A 25 36.19 46.19 -5.63
N ILE A 26 35.81 46.43 -6.89
CA ILE A 26 35.90 45.44 -7.96
C ILE A 26 36.91 45.94 -9.02
N ASP A 27 38.05 45.24 -9.16
CA ASP A 27 39.08 45.53 -10.15
C ASP A 27 38.79 44.80 -11.48
N ALA A 28 39.12 45.45 -12.59
CA ALA A 28 39.11 44.88 -13.95
C ALA A 28 39.92 43.57 -14.09
N LYS A 29 40.91 43.36 -13.21
CA LYS A 29 41.78 42.18 -13.21
C LYS A 29 41.18 40.97 -12.50
N GLU A 30 40.06 41.13 -11.80
CA GLU A 30 39.42 40.03 -11.09
C GLU A 30 38.71 39.07 -12.03
N ASN A 31 38.53 37.83 -11.60
CA ASN A 31 37.81 36.81 -12.36
C ASN A 31 36.33 36.87 -11.99
N THR A 32 35.45 36.85 -13.00
CA THR A 32 34.02 36.61 -12.76
C THR A 32 33.76 35.11 -12.57
N PHE A 33 32.92 34.79 -11.59
CA PHE A 33 32.40 33.43 -11.38
C PHE A 33 30.90 33.43 -11.63
N HIS A 34 30.42 32.42 -12.35
CA HIS A 34 28.99 32.15 -12.46
C HIS A 34 28.58 31.23 -11.32
N TYR A 35 27.43 31.50 -10.69
CA TYR A 35 26.85 30.63 -9.68
C TYR A 35 25.45 30.19 -10.12
N CYS A 36 25.05 28.99 -9.70
CA CYS A 36 23.71 28.48 -9.93
C CYS A 36 22.74 29.17 -8.96
N ASP A 37 21.80 29.95 -9.50
CA ASP A 37 20.70 30.49 -8.73
C ASP A 37 19.66 29.37 -8.51
N MET A 38 19.59 28.85 -7.28
CA MET A 38 18.63 27.80 -6.92
C MET A 38 17.21 28.35 -6.69
N ASP A 39 17.01 29.67 -6.71
CA ASP A 39 15.68 30.28 -6.60
C ASP A 39 14.95 30.27 -7.95
N MET A 40 14.58 29.07 -8.40
CA MET A 40 13.86 28.86 -9.66
C MET A 40 12.43 29.42 -9.66
N GLN A 41 11.92 29.82 -8.48
CA GLN A 41 10.58 30.41 -8.30
C GLN A 41 10.59 31.93 -8.54
N ARG A 42 11.76 32.57 -8.51
CA ARG A 42 11.92 34.01 -8.76
C ARG A 42 11.62 34.43 -10.20
N TYR A 43 11.77 33.50 -11.14
CA TYR A 43 11.57 33.74 -12.57
C TYR A 43 10.09 33.55 -12.96
N ARG A 44 9.61 34.36 -13.92
CA ARG A 44 8.25 34.24 -14.49
C ARG A 44 8.32 34.04 -16.01
N PRO A 45 7.89 32.87 -16.53
CA PRO A 45 7.40 31.69 -15.81
C PRO A 45 8.51 30.99 -14.98
N PRO A 46 8.16 30.20 -13.95
CA PRO A 46 9.13 29.46 -13.15
C PRO A 46 9.92 28.50 -14.04
N VAL A 47 11.23 28.42 -13.80
CA VAL A 47 12.20 27.74 -14.69
C VAL A 47 12.34 26.25 -14.34
N PHE A 48 11.35 25.68 -13.65
CA PHE A 48 11.35 24.26 -13.26
C PHE A 48 10.67 23.39 -14.33
N PRO A 49 11.25 22.25 -14.72
CA PRO A 49 12.54 21.69 -14.26
C PRO A 49 13.74 22.47 -14.83
N ALA A 50 14.87 22.43 -14.11
CA ALA A 50 16.11 23.11 -14.47
C ALA A 50 16.73 22.49 -15.74
N TRP A 51 16.17 22.86 -16.89
CA TRP A 51 16.61 22.42 -18.20
C TRP A 51 17.32 23.57 -18.89
N ALA A 52 18.38 23.24 -19.63
CA ALA A 52 19.07 24.16 -20.54
C ALA A 52 18.11 24.95 -21.46
N SER A 53 17.02 24.33 -21.92
CA SER A 53 16.03 24.97 -22.80
C SER A 53 15.14 26.00 -22.10
N ASN A 54 15.09 25.98 -20.77
CA ASN A 54 14.25 26.86 -19.98
C ASN A 54 15.03 28.10 -19.49
N GLN A 55 16.31 28.23 -19.88
CA GLN A 55 17.13 29.38 -19.53
C GLN A 55 16.64 30.64 -20.28
N PRO A 56 16.49 31.79 -19.60
CA PRO A 56 16.16 33.04 -20.27
C PRO A 56 17.29 33.47 -21.21
N GLU A 57 16.94 33.99 -22.39
CA GLU A 57 17.92 34.50 -23.36
C GLU A 57 18.81 35.57 -22.71
N GLY A 58 20.13 35.42 -22.84
CA GLY A 58 21.12 36.31 -22.23
C GLY A 58 21.35 36.13 -20.72
N LYS A 59 20.69 35.15 -20.09
CA LYS A 59 20.90 34.76 -18.68
C LYS A 59 21.12 33.25 -18.54
N GLU A 60 21.96 32.71 -19.41
CA GLU A 60 22.41 31.33 -19.29
C GLU A 60 23.28 31.21 -18.03
N TRP A 61 22.81 30.41 -17.08
CA TRP A 61 23.46 30.13 -15.80
C TRP A 61 24.13 28.76 -15.79
N MET A 62 23.89 27.94 -16.82
CA MET A 62 24.36 26.58 -16.93
C MET A 62 25.32 26.42 -18.12
N ASP A 63 26.54 25.98 -17.84
CA ASP A 63 27.52 25.65 -18.88
C ASP A 63 27.06 24.46 -19.73
N GLN A 64 27.62 24.30 -20.93
CA GLN A 64 27.27 23.21 -21.84
C GLN A 64 27.45 21.81 -21.22
N ASP A 65 28.49 21.62 -20.40
CA ASP A 65 28.73 20.35 -19.71
C ASP A 65 27.70 20.09 -18.62
N GLN A 66 27.31 21.14 -17.88
CA GLN A 66 26.26 21.06 -16.87
C GLN A 66 24.90 20.78 -17.51
N ALA A 67 24.64 21.33 -18.70
CA ALA A 67 23.46 21.05 -19.50
C ALA A 67 23.37 19.57 -19.89
N ASN A 68 24.49 19.02 -20.37
CA ASN A 68 24.58 17.60 -20.76
C ASN A 68 24.36 16.67 -19.56
N ILE A 69 24.97 16.97 -18.41
CA ILE A 69 24.81 16.19 -17.18
C ILE A 69 23.37 16.27 -16.66
N SER A 70 22.79 17.47 -16.62
CA SER A 70 21.41 17.70 -16.16
C SER A 70 20.40 16.96 -17.04
N TRP A 71 20.62 16.96 -18.36
CA TRP A 71 19.78 16.21 -19.29
C TRP A 71 19.85 14.69 -19.07
N LEU A 72 21.06 14.16 -18.91
CA LEU A 72 21.27 12.73 -18.64
C LEU A 72 20.62 12.33 -17.31
N PHE A 73 20.84 13.11 -16.26
CA PHE A 73 20.30 12.85 -14.92
C PHE A 73 18.77 12.97 -14.88
N GLY A 74 18.19 13.89 -15.64
CA GLY A 74 16.74 14.03 -15.78
C GLY A 74 16.09 12.77 -16.34
N TRP A 75 16.62 12.23 -17.44
CA TRP A 75 16.10 11.01 -18.05
C TRP A 75 16.33 9.75 -17.19
N THR A 76 17.50 9.62 -16.55
CA THR A 76 17.76 8.48 -15.66
C THR A 76 16.87 8.51 -14.42
N SER A 77 16.57 9.69 -13.89
CA SER A 77 15.62 9.86 -12.77
C SER A 77 14.21 9.41 -13.15
N ILE A 78 13.70 9.86 -14.32
CA ILE A 78 12.40 9.42 -14.84
C ILE A 78 12.38 7.91 -15.03
N ALA A 79 13.39 7.33 -15.68
CA ALA A 79 13.50 5.90 -15.89
C ALA A 79 13.50 5.11 -14.58
N THR A 80 14.19 5.63 -13.56
CA THR A 80 14.26 5.02 -12.22
C THR A 80 12.89 5.03 -11.54
N VAL A 81 12.19 6.17 -11.56
CA VAL A 81 10.83 6.29 -10.99
C VAL A 81 9.86 5.33 -11.68
N VAL A 82 9.90 5.24 -13.00
CA VAL A 82 9.05 4.32 -13.77
C VAL A 82 9.39 2.87 -13.42
N LEU A 83 10.67 2.50 -13.38
CA LEU A 83 11.09 1.13 -13.03
C LEU A 83 10.64 0.73 -11.63
N VAL A 84 10.87 1.59 -10.64
CA VAL A 84 10.42 1.37 -9.26
C VAL A 84 8.90 1.26 -9.21
N GLY A 85 8.19 2.16 -9.90
CA GLY A 85 6.73 2.13 -10.03
C GLY A 85 6.23 0.80 -10.61
N LEU A 86 6.86 0.29 -11.67
CA LEU A 86 6.51 -1.00 -12.28
C LEU A 86 6.79 -2.18 -11.34
N ILE A 87 7.89 -2.16 -10.58
CA ILE A 87 8.21 -3.20 -9.59
C ILE A 87 7.15 -3.22 -8.48
N PHE A 88 6.80 -2.05 -7.94
CA PHE A 88 5.75 -1.92 -6.93
C PHE A 88 4.39 -2.36 -7.46
N LEU A 89 4.02 -1.90 -8.66
CA LEU A 89 2.76 -2.25 -9.28
C LEU A 89 2.69 -3.76 -9.53
N ASN A 90 3.75 -4.38 -10.07
CA ASN A 90 3.83 -5.83 -10.22
C ASN A 90 3.65 -6.55 -8.88
N ARG A 91 4.41 -6.15 -7.85
CA ARG A 91 4.35 -6.83 -6.54
C ARG A 91 2.99 -6.68 -5.85
N VAL A 92 2.42 -5.48 -5.85
CA VAL A 92 1.15 -5.17 -5.18
C VAL A 92 -0.03 -5.74 -5.97
N VAL A 93 -0.09 -5.51 -7.28
CA VAL A 93 -1.17 -6.03 -8.13
C VAL A 93 -1.16 -7.56 -8.12
N PHE A 94 -0.03 -8.21 -8.38
CA PHE A 94 -0.03 -9.66 -8.47
C PHE A 94 -0.26 -10.36 -7.14
N GLN A 95 0.12 -9.77 -6.01
CA GLN A 95 -0.19 -10.37 -4.71
C GLN A 95 -1.65 -10.13 -4.34
N TYR A 96 -2.11 -8.88 -4.30
CA TYR A 96 -3.41 -8.57 -3.71
C TYR A 96 -4.58 -8.76 -4.68
N ILE A 97 -4.42 -8.35 -5.95
CA ILE A 97 -5.50 -8.47 -6.93
C ILE A 97 -5.72 -9.93 -7.31
N ARG A 98 -4.66 -10.75 -7.34
CA ARG A 98 -4.81 -12.19 -7.62
C ARG A 98 -5.72 -12.89 -6.62
N PHE A 99 -5.67 -12.56 -5.32
CA PHE A 99 -6.56 -13.19 -4.32
C PHE A 99 -8.02 -12.73 -4.45
N ILE A 100 -8.27 -11.54 -4.97
CA ILE A 100 -9.63 -11.02 -5.18
C ILE A 100 -10.27 -11.69 -6.40
N PHE A 101 -9.51 -11.90 -7.49
CA PHE A 101 -10.06 -12.41 -8.75
C PHE A 101 -9.90 -13.92 -8.94
N PHE A 102 -8.89 -14.56 -8.33
CA PHE A 102 -8.69 -16.00 -8.39
C PHE A 102 -9.09 -16.62 -7.06
N GLY A 103 -10.28 -17.21 -7.03
CA GLY A 103 -10.78 -17.95 -5.88
C GLY A 103 -9.77 -19.01 -5.43
N LEU A 104 -9.43 -18.98 -4.14
CA LEU A 104 -8.50 -19.93 -3.50
C LEU A 104 -9.06 -21.35 -3.44
N TYR A 105 -10.36 -21.51 -3.69
CA TYR A 105 -11.01 -22.80 -3.67
C TYR A 105 -10.77 -23.55 -4.98
N LYS A 106 -9.95 -24.61 -4.92
CA LYS A 106 -9.98 -25.67 -5.92
C LYS A 106 -10.98 -26.72 -5.44
N PRO A 107 -12.10 -26.94 -6.14
CA PRO A 107 -12.97 -28.07 -5.84
C PRO A 107 -12.15 -29.35 -5.92
N SER A 108 -12.25 -30.18 -4.88
CA SER A 108 -11.63 -31.50 -4.84
C SER A 108 -12.76 -32.53 -4.87
N GLY A 109 -12.71 -33.44 -5.85
CA GLY A 109 -13.72 -34.49 -6.05
C GLY A 109 -14.60 -34.29 -7.30
N ALA A 110 -15.35 -35.34 -7.65
CA ALA A 110 -16.35 -35.27 -8.70
C ALA A 110 -17.56 -34.45 -8.23
N ARG A 111 -18.15 -33.67 -9.15
CA ARG A 111 -19.39 -32.95 -8.86
C ARG A 111 -20.48 -33.99 -8.55
N SER A 112 -21.07 -33.91 -7.36
CA SER A 112 -22.27 -34.67 -7.05
C SER A 112 -23.46 -34.01 -7.72
N ASP A 113 -24.25 -34.79 -8.45
CA ASP A 113 -25.51 -34.33 -9.03
C ASP A 113 -26.65 -34.33 -8.00
N LEU A 114 -26.44 -34.88 -6.80
CA LEU A 114 -27.37 -34.76 -5.68
C LEU A 114 -27.23 -33.37 -5.02
N GLY A 115 -28.35 -32.66 -4.93
CA GLY A 115 -28.44 -31.47 -4.10
C GLY A 115 -28.27 -31.83 -2.62
N PHE A 116 -27.78 -30.88 -1.82
CA PHE A 116 -27.59 -31.10 -0.38
C PHE A 116 -28.88 -31.52 0.33
N SER A 117 -30.03 -30.99 -0.11
CA SER A 117 -31.37 -31.35 0.37
C SER A 117 -31.81 -32.78 0.02
N ASP A 118 -31.17 -33.40 -0.96
CA ASP A 118 -31.54 -34.72 -1.47
C ASP A 118 -30.73 -35.86 -0.82
N VAL A 119 -29.70 -35.49 -0.03
CA VAL A 119 -28.91 -36.45 0.74
C VAL A 119 -29.72 -36.87 1.97
N LYS A 120 -30.39 -38.02 1.87
CA LYS A 120 -31.30 -38.55 2.91
C LYS A 120 -30.61 -38.77 4.25
N GLU A 121 -29.29 -38.88 4.25
CA GLU A 121 -28.46 -39.12 5.42
C GLU A 121 -28.00 -37.83 6.12
N ILE A 122 -28.09 -36.66 5.45
CA ILE A 122 -27.60 -35.38 5.99
C ILE A 122 -28.79 -34.46 6.27
N PHE A 123 -29.26 -34.47 7.50
CA PHE A 123 -30.38 -33.63 7.96
C PHE A 123 -29.94 -32.19 8.31
N ALA A 124 -28.66 -31.99 8.62
CA ALA A 124 -28.08 -30.68 8.92
C ALA A 124 -26.58 -30.67 8.63
N TYR A 125 -26.05 -29.51 8.23
CA TYR A 125 -24.61 -29.25 8.27
C TYR A 125 -24.30 -28.41 9.51
N VAL A 126 -23.47 -28.95 10.40
CA VAL A 126 -22.98 -28.24 11.57
C VAL A 126 -21.53 -27.81 11.28
N PRO A 127 -21.26 -26.50 11.11
CA PRO A 127 -19.90 -26.00 10.92
C PRO A 127 -18.95 -26.44 12.05
N GLN A 128 -17.91 -27.17 11.67
CA GLN A 128 -16.92 -27.74 12.59
C GLN A 128 -15.51 -27.69 11.98
N VAL A 129 -14.50 -27.59 12.84
CA VAL A 129 -13.08 -27.64 12.48
C VAL A 129 -12.37 -28.74 13.29
N ARG A 130 -11.49 -29.51 12.65
CA ARG A 130 -10.62 -30.45 13.37
C ARG A 130 -9.32 -29.77 13.75
N VAL A 131 -9.13 -29.56 15.06
CA VAL A 131 -7.88 -29.06 15.62
C VAL A 131 -6.96 -30.26 15.92
N PRO A 132 -5.70 -30.28 15.43
CA PRO A 132 -4.77 -31.35 15.76
C PRO A 132 -4.60 -31.52 17.28
N GLY A 133 -4.70 -32.76 17.77
CA GLY A 133 -4.58 -33.08 19.20
C GLY A 133 -5.90 -33.05 19.98
N HIS A 134 -7.00 -32.57 19.40
CA HIS A 134 -8.32 -32.68 20.02
C HIS A 134 -9.01 -34.01 19.63
N PRO A 135 -9.65 -34.70 20.58
CA PRO A 135 -10.33 -35.96 20.31
C PRO A 135 -11.63 -35.78 19.50
N MET A 136 -12.26 -34.60 19.61
CA MET A 136 -13.52 -34.25 18.95
C MET A 136 -13.35 -33.00 18.09
N PRO A 137 -14.17 -32.82 17.04
CA PRO A 137 -14.20 -31.59 16.26
C PRO A 137 -14.65 -30.40 17.13
N THR A 138 -14.07 -29.22 16.86
CA THR A 138 -14.46 -27.98 17.50
C THR A 138 -15.58 -27.31 16.69
N LEU A 139 -16.68 -26.98 17.35
CA LEU A 139 -17.81 -26.27 16.76
C LEU A 139 -17.50 -24.77 16.67
N ILE A 140 -17.85 -24.19 15.52
CA ILE A 140 -17.61 -22.76 15.22
C ILE A 140 -18.92 -21.99 15.02
N CYS A 141 -20.02 -22.50 15.57
CA CYS A 141 -21.37 -21.99 15.38
C CYS A 141 -22.22 -22.17 16.65
N ASN A 142 -23.31 -21.42 16.75
CA ASN A 142 -24.21 -21.54 17.89
C ASN A 142 -25.15 -22.74 17.70
N VAL A 143 -25.07 -23.70 18.63
CA VAL A 143 -25.83 -24.96 18.62
C VAL A 143 -26.89 -25.05 19.72
N ASN A 144 -27.21 -23.95 20.40
CA ASN A 144 -28.15 -23.98 21.54
C ASN A 144 -29.57 -24.40 21.17
N ASN A 145 -29.99 -24.16 19.93
CA ASN A 145 -31.36 -24.38 19.46
C ASN A 145 -31.47 -25.54 18.45
N ILE A 146 -30.48 -26.42 18.37
CA ILE A 146 -30.53 -27.61 17.51
C ILE A 146 -30.62 -28.87 18.34
N ASP A 147 -31.25 -29.89 17.78
CA ASP A 147 -31.18 -31.23 18.34
C ASP A 147 -29.72 -31.71 18.31
N ARG A 148 -29.22 -32.13 19.47
CA ARG A 148 -27.83 -32.56 19.64
C ARG A 148 -27.53 -33.86 18.91
N GLU A 149 -28.55 -34.66 18.61
CA GLU A 149 -28.39 -35.89 17.82
C GLU A 149 -27.92 -35.58 16.39
N LEU A 150 -28.18 -34.37 15.88
CA LEU A 150 -27.78 -33.93 14.53
C LEU A 150 -26.29 -33.62 14.39
N ILE A 151 -25.55 -33.54 15.50
CA ILE A 151 -24.12 -33.17 15.51
C ILE A 151 -23.24 -34.37 15.08
N GLY A 152 -23.79 -35.58 15.09
CA GLY A 152 -23.17 -36.79 14.53
C GLY A 152 -22.04 -37.37 15.37
N TRP A 153 -21.73 -36.77 16.53
CA TRP A 153 -20.78 -37.28 17.52
C TRP A 153 -21.22 -36.86 18.92
N ASN A 154 -20.78 -37.63 19.93
CA ASN A 154 -21.06 -37.34 21.33
C ASN A 154 -19.79 -37.62 22.17
N ASP A 155 -19.40 -36.65 22.99
CA ASP A 155 -18.30 -36.85 23.94
C ASP A 155 -18.89 -37.42 25.26
N PRO A 156 -18.46 -38.61 25.70
CA PRO A 156 -18.98 -39.23 26.91
C PRO A 156 -18.56 -38.49 28.20
N THR A 157 -17.54 -37.65 28.13
CA THR A 157 -16.94 -36.97 29.29
C THR A 157 -17.46 -35.55 29.42
N TYR A 158 -17.61 -34.84 28.31
CA TYR A 158 -18.00 -33.43 28.27
C TYR A 158 -19.20 -33.20 27.36
N GLY A 159 -20.03 -32.22 27.70
CA GLY A 159 -21.11 -31.80 26.81
C GLY A 159 -20.56 -31.13 25.54
N VAL A 160 -21.35 -31.16 24.47
CA VAL A 160 -21.00 -30.56 23.16
C VAL A 160 -20.51 -29.11 23.26
N ASN A 161 -21.04 -28.33 24.20
CA ASN A 161 -20.64 -26.94 24.41
C ASN A 161 -19.18 -26.80 24.85
N ALA A 162 -18.58 -27.81 25.48
CA ALA A 162 -17.16 -27.80 25.84
C ALA A 162 -16.23 -27.84 24.61
N HIS A 163 -16.77 -28.20 23.44
CA HIS A 163 -16.04 -28.21 22.17
C HIS A 163 -16.46 -27.05 21.26
N ASN A 164 -17.12 -26.02 21.79
CA ASN A 164 -17.59 -24.90 20.98
C ASN A 164 -16.80 -23.63 21.29
N VAL A 165 -16.14 -23.10 20.26
CA VAL A 165 -15.26 -21.91 20.35
C VAL A 165 -15.99 -20.70 20.93
N LEU A 166 -17.32 -20.62 20.76
CA LEU A 166 -18.14 -19.53 21.30
C LEU A 166 -18.04 -19.41 22.82
N TYR A 167 -17.83 -20.51 23.54
CA TYR A 167 -17.72 -20.50 25.00
C TYR A 167 -16.28 -20.33 25.49
N ASP A 168 -15.30 -20.54 24.63
CA ASP A 168 -13.88 -20.34 24.95
C ASP A 168 -13.49 -18.85 24.92
N ILE A 169 -14.25 -18.02 24.19
CA ILE A 169 -14.00 -16.59 24.03
C ILE A 169 -15.25 -15.81 24.47
N PRO A 170 -15.32 -15.36 25.74
CA PRO A 170 -16.50 -14.70 26.30
C PRO A 170 -16.99 -13.50 25.48
N GLU A 171 -16.07 -12.74 24.88
CA GLU A 171 -16.37 -11.55 24.08
C GLU A 171 -17.08 -11.86 22.75
N LEU A 172 -17.02 -13.12 22.29
CA LEU A 172 -17.68 -13.59 21.08
C LEU A 172 -19.05 -14.18 21.35
N SER A 173 -19.32 -14.62 22.59
CA SER A 173 -20.60 -15.23 22.96
C SER A 173 -21.79 -14.27 22.82
N GLU A 174 -21.57 -12.96 23.04
CA GLU A 174 -22.60 -11.91 22.92
C GLU A 174 -22.71 -11.31 21.52
N LYS A 175 -21.72 -11.55 20.66
CA LYS A 175 -21.68 -10.97 19.31
C LYS A 175 -22.14 -12.01 18.28
N LYS A 176 -23.10 -11.65 17.44
CA LYS A 176 -23.54 -12.46 16.30
C LYS A 176 -22.50 -12.48 15.16
N ILE A 177 -21.30 -12.99 15.46
CA ILE A 177 -20.18 -13.08 14.51
C ILE A 177 -20.21 -14.42 13.78
N PHE A 178 -20.84 -15.44 14.37
CA PHE A 178 -20.97 -16.78 13.81
C PHE A 178 -22.40 -17.08 13.41
N SER A 179 -22.56 -17.92 12.38
CA SER A 179 -23.86 -18.36 11.87
C SER A 179 -24.63 -19.12 12.95
N GLU A 180 -25.89 -18.76 13.16
CA GLU A 180 -26.86 -19.57 13.92
C GLU A 180 -27.32 -20.72 13.02
N ILE A 181 -27.34 -21.94 13.56
CA ILE A 181 -27.92 -23.07 12.83
C ILE A 181 -29.42 -23.07 13.05
N TYR A 182 -30.13 -23.26 11.94
CA TYR A 182 -31.56 -23.30 11.86
C TYR A 182 -31.98 -24.70 11.39
N HIS A 183 -32.80 -25.38 12.19
CA HIS A 183 -33.38 -26.68 11.84
C HIS A 183 -34.86 -26.49 11.46
N TRP A 184 -35.23 -26.93 10.26
CA TRP A 184 -36.60 -26.85 9.75
C TRP A 184 -37.18 -28.29 9.66
N PRO A 185 -37.74 -28.83 10.75
CA PRO A 185 -38.35 -30.15 10.70
C PRO A 185 -39.57 -30.14 9.76
N PRO A 186 -39.84 -31.25 9.04
CA PRO A 186 -41.05 -31.37 8.24
C PRO A 186 -42.31 -31.29 9.12
N GLU A 187 -43.38 -30.70 8.58
CA GLU A 187 -44.65 -30.49 9.30
C GLU A 187 -45.18 -31.82 9.89
N GLY A 188 -45.40 -31.85 11.22
CA GLY A 188 -46.08 -32.97 11.90
C GLY A 188 -45.25 -33.82 12.86
N LYS A 189 -43.99 -33.48 13.15
CA LYS A 189 -43.23 -34.08 14.27
C LYS A 189 -42.63 -32.97 15.15
N GLN A 190 -43.28 -32.71 16.28
CA GLN A 190 -42.70 -32.01 17.43
C GLN A 190 -42.24 -33.04 18.46
#